data_AF-A0A9X5GVY5-F1
#
_entry.id   AF-A0A9X5GVY5-F1
#
_cell.length_a   1.000
_cell.length_b   1.000
_cell.length_c   1.000
_cell.angle_alpha   90.00
_cell.angle_beta   90.00
_cell.angle_gamma   90.00
#
_symmetry.space_group_name_H-M   'P 1'
#
loop_
_entity.id
_entity.type
_entity.pdbx_description
1 polymer ?
#
loop_
_entity_poly.entity_id
_entity_poly.type
_entity_poly.pdbx_seq_one_letter_code
_entity_poly.pdbx_strand_id
1 'polypeptide(L)'
;MADGMRTEPAHLPFPLRKNLSVDALSDRARETGPKTFEVIRRMFDEAKAEEQPMQTAGAILSIADIYSPQLLEKACDKALRQYHMPYYCCSANYLHPDSSH
;
A
#
# COMPACT_ATOMS: atom_id res chain seq x y z
N MET A 1 15.05 -26.47 36.00
CA MET A 1 14.05 -26.60 34.93
C MET A 1 13.27 -25.29 34.93
N ALA A 2 13.68 -24.33 34.12
CA ALA A 2 13.05 -23.01 34.09
C ALA A 2 11.88 -23.06 33.12
N ASP A 3 10.68 -23.01 33.69
CA ASP A 3 9.42 -22.83 32.97
C ASP A 3 9.50 -21.48 32.23
N GLY A 4 9.73 -21.54 30.92
CA GLY A 4 9.80 -20.37 30.05
C GLY A 4 8.40 -19.77 29.94
N MET A 5 8.11 -18.79 30.81
CA MET A 5 6.88 -18.01 30.81
C MET A 5 6.53 -17.58 29.39
N ARG A 6 5.54 -18.27 28.80
CA ARG A 6 4.91 -17.88 27.55
C ARG A 6 4.13 -16.61 27.86
N THR A 7 4.69 -15.46 27.50
CA THR A 7 4.01 -14.17 27.66
C THR A 7 2.66 -14.21 26.94
N GLU A 8 1.59 -13.97 27.69
CA GLU A 8 0.24 -13.86 27.15
C GLU A 8 0.22 -12.75 26.08
N PRO A 9 -0.50 -12.93 24.96
CA PRO A 9 -0.54 -11.97 23.84
C PRO A 9 -1.09 -10.59 24.23
N ALA A 10 -1.59 -10.42 25.45
CA ALA A 10 -2.02 -9.15 26.04
C ALA A 10 -0.85 -8.24 26.50
N HIS A 11 0.39 -8.73 26.57
CA HIS A 11 1.56 -7.94 27.01
C HIS A 11 2.33 -7.24 25.88
N LEU A 12 1.85 -7.33 24.63
CA LEU A 12 2.46 -6.59 23.52
C LEU A 12 2.01 -5.12 23.60
N PRO A 13 2.94 -4.13 23.65
CA PRO A 13 2.61 -2.71 23.83
C PRO A 13 1.89 -2.07 22.63
N PHE A 14 1.52 -2.88 21.64
CA PHE A 14 0.70 -2.47 20.51
C PHE A 14 -0.26 -3.61 20.21
N PRO A 15 -1.55 -3.35 19.94
CA PRO A 15 -2.37 -4.37 19.30
C PRO A 15 -1.62 -4.79 18.05
N LEU A 16 -1.18 -6.06 17.99
CA LEU A 16 -0.69 -6.68 16.77
C LEU A 16 -1.74 -6.32 15.72
N ARG A 17 -1.38 -5.40 14.82
CA ARG A 17 -2.32 -4.86 13.83
C ARG A 17 -2.94 -6.09 13.19
N LYS A 18 -4.27 -6.25 13.37
CA LYS A 18 -5.06 -7.36 12.84
C LYS A 18 -4.46 -7.74 11.49
N ASN A 19 -3.99 -8.98 11.35
CA ASN A 19 -3.27 -9.45 10.16
C ASN A 19 -3.93 -8.87 8.91
N LEU A 20 -3.27 -7.88 8.31
CA LEU A 20 -3.81 -7.14 7.19
C LEU A 20 -3.64 -8.06 5.98
N SER A 21 -4.63 -8.91 5.71
CA SER A 21 -4.57 -9.80 4.57
C SER A 21 -4.87 -9.03 3.28
N VAL A 22 -4.33 -9.52 2.17
CA VAL A 22 -4.66 -9.04 0.82
C VAL A 22 -6.17 -9.04 0.60
N ASP A 23 -6.85 -10.07 1.10
CA ASP A 23 -8.31 -10.22 1.04
C ASP A 23 -9.04 -9.09 1.80
N ALA A 24 -8.63 -8.82 3.04
CA ALA A 24 -9.22 -7.75 3.85
C ALA A 24 -8.99 -6.35 3.25
N LEU A 25 -7.83 -6.12 2.62
CA LEU A 25 -7.55 -4.88 1.90
C LEU A 25 -8.41 -4.77 0.63
N SER A 26 -8.62 -5.88 -0.07
CA SER A 26 -9.44 -5.96 -1.27
C SER A 26 -10.92 -5.71 -0.96
N ASP A 27 -11.44 -6.29 0.13
CA ASP A 27 -12.81 -6.04 0.59
C ASP A 27 -13.02 -4.57 0.96
N ARG A 28 -12.13 -3.98 1.75
CA ARG A 28 -12.19 -2.54 2.10
C ARG A 28 -12.15 -1.64 0.88
N ALA A 29 -11.32 -1.99 -0.11
CA ALA A 29 -11.26 -1.26 -1.36
C ALA A 29 -12.58 -1.36 -2.13
N ARG A 30 -13.23 -2.53 -2.11
CA ARG A 30 -14.53 -2.77 -2.74
C ARG A 30 -15.66 -2.00 -2.08
N GLU A 31 -15.64 -1.86 -0.76
CA GLU A 31 -16.58 -1.01 0.00
C GLU A 31 -16.43 0.47 -0.35
N THR A 32 -15.20 0.91 -0.64
CA THR A 32 -14.94 2.30 -1.06
C THR A 32 -15.46 2.56 -2.48
N GLY A 33 -15.15 1.66 -3.41
CA GLY A 33 -15.64 1.74 -4.78
C GLY A 33 -14.83 0.93 -5.79
N PRO A 34 -15.38 0.74 -7.01
CA PRO A 34 -14.78 -0.10 -8.04
C PRO A 34 -13.40 0.40 -8.52
N LYS A 35 -13.16 1.71 -8.55
CA LYS A 35 -11.86 2.28 -8.98
C LYS A 35 -10.80 2.09 -7.91
N THR A 36 -11.17 2.26 -6.65
CA THR A 36 -10.28 1.98 -5.52
C THR A 36 -9.88 0.50 -5.52
N PHE A 37 -10.84 -0.41 -5.67
CA PHE A 37 -10.56 -1.84 -5.81
C PHE A 37 -9.60 -2.16 -6.96
N GLU A 38 -9.81 -1.56 -8.14
CA GLU A 38 -8.96 -1.81 -9.30
C GLU A 38 -7.51 -1.35 -9.08
N VAL A 39 -7.30 -0.21 -8.42
CA VAL A 39 -5.94 0.27 -8.05
C VAL A 39 -5.27 -0.70 -7.09
N ILE A 40 -5.96 -1.10 -6.02
CA ILE A 40 -5.40 -2.00 -5.01
C ILE A 40 -5.08 -3.37 -5.62
N ARG A 41 -5.99 -3.94 -6.42
CA ARG A 41 -5.74 -5.19 -7.15
C ARG A 41 -4.52 -5.05 -8.09
N ARG A 42 -4.50 -3.95 -8.85
CA ARG A 42 -3.35 -3.41 -9.62
C ARG A 42 -2.01 -3.65 -8.93
N MET A 43 -1.91 -3.06 -7.74
CA MET A 43 -0.68 -3.03 -6.96
C MET A 43 -0.24 -4.43 -6.48
N PHE A 44 -1.19 -5.31 -6.17
CA PHE A 44 -0.86 -6.69 -5.79
C PHE A 44 -0.47 -7.54 -6.99
N ASP A 45 -1.13 -7.37 -8.14
CA ASP A 45 -0.81 -8.10 -9.39
C ASP A 45 0.61 -7.75 -9.91
N GLU A 46 1.04 -6.50 -9.76
CA GLU A 46 2.35 -6.02 -10.26
C GLU A 46 3.50 -6.21 -9.27
N ALA A 47 3.19 -6.46 -7.99
CA ALA A 47 4.20 -6.59 -6.96
C ALA A 47 4.95 -7.92 -7.07
N LYS A 48 6.29 -7.85 -7.03
CA LYS A 48 7.15 -9.04 -6.98
C LYS A 48 7.18 -9.68 -5.59
N ALA A 49 6.85 -8.92 -4.56
CA ALA A 49 6.78 -9.35 -3.18
C ALA A 49 5.50 -8.82 -2.53
N GLU A 50 4.70 -9.70 -1.94
CA GLU A 50 3.38 -9.39 -1.39
C GLU A 50 3.42 -8.33 -0.27
N GLU A 51 4.52 -8.25 0.48
CA GLU A 51 4.71 -7.26 1.55
C GLU A 51 4.81 -5.80 1.05
N GLN A 52 5.27 -5.58 -0.18
CA GLN A 52 5.45 -4.24 -0.75
C GLN A 52 4.12 -3.48 -0.93
N PRO A 53 3.10 -4.07 -1.59
CA PRO A 53 1.81 -3.41 -1.74
C PRO A 53 1.02 -3.41 -0.43
N MET A 54 1.25 -4.31 0.54
CA MET A 54 0.47 -4.34 1.78
C MET A 54 0.49 -3.02 2.55
N GLN A 55 1.68 -2.45 2.78
CA GLN A 55 1.80 -1.18 3.50
C GLN A 55 1.22 -0.01 2.68
N THR A 56 1.50 0.01 1.39
CA THR A 56 1.06 1.08 0.48
C THR A 56 -0.46 1.07 0.29
N ALA A 57 -1.06 -0.10 0.09
CA ALA A 57 -2.51 -0.29 -0.02
C ALA A 57 -3.22 0.11 1.27
N GLY A 58 -2.66 -0.27 2.42
CA GLY A 58 -3.17 0.18 3.72
C GLY A 58 -3.14 1.71 3.87
N ALA A 59 -2.05 2.36 3.44
CA ALA A 59 -1.94 3.82 3.49
C ALA A 59 -2.95 4.51 2.55
N ILE A 60 -3.14 4.00 1.34
CA ILE A 60 -4.13 4.52 0.38
C ILE A 60 -5.54 4.42 0.96
N LEU A 61 -5.92 3.26 1.51
CA LEU A 61 -7.24 3.08 2.12
C LEU A 61 -7.44 3.94 3.37
N SER A 62 -6.36 4.24 4.11
CA SER A 62 -6.43 5.17 5.25
C SER A 62 -6.83 6.59 4.84
N ILE A 63 -6.68 6.98 3.57
CA ILE A 63 -7.15 8.28 3.05
C ILE A 63 -8.68 8.36 3.09
N ALA A 64 -9.38 7.25 2.84
CA ALA A 64 -10.84 7.21 2.96
C ALA A 64 -11.30 7.39 4.41
N ASP A 65 -10.55 6.85 5.37
CA ASP A 65 -10.81 7.02 6.80
C ASP A 65 -10.60 8.47 7.26
N ILE A 66 -9.61 9.20 6.70
CA ILE A 66 -9.28 10.58 7.08
C ILE A 66 -10.20 11.61 6.40
N TYR A 67 -10.54 11.41 5.13
CA TYR A 67 -11.28 12.40 4.34
C TYR A 67 -12.69 11.92 4.02
N SER A 68 -12.84 11.16 2.94
CA SER A 68 -14.10 10.58 2.51
C SER A 68 -13.84 9.50 1.46
N PRO A 69 -14.63 8.40 1.46
CA PRO A 69 -14.50 7.34 0.47
C PRO A 69 -14.76 7.86 -0.96
N GLN A 70 -15.66 8.84 -1.16
CA GLN A 70 -15.90 9.41 -2.50
C GLN A 70 -14.72 10.22 -3.03
N LEU A 71 -13.93 10.83 -2.14
CA LEU A 71 -12.71 11.56 -2.53
C LEU A 71 -11.62 10.57 -2.95
N LEU A 72 -11.45 9.49 -2.18
CA LEU A 72 -10.51 8.42 -2.53
C LEU A 72 -10.88 7.78 -3.88
N GLU A 73 -12.16 7.46 -4.11
CA GLU A 73 -12.62 6.87 -5.36
C GLU A 73 -12.34 7.78 -6.58
N LYS A 74 -12.57 9.10 -6.46
CA LYS A 74 -12.22 10.07 -7.51
C LYS A 74 -10.71 10.19 -7.73
N ALA A 75 -9.91 10.09 -6.67
CA ALA A 75 -8.45 10.10 -6.77
C ALA A 75 -7.95 8.83 -7.49
N CYS A 76 -8.50 7.67 -7.16
CA CYS A 76 -8.20 6.40 -7.83
C CYS A 76 -8.63 6.41 -9.31
N ASP A 77 -9.78 7.01 -9.65
CA ASP A 77 -10.18 7.18 -11.06
C ASP A 77 -9.16 8.02 -11.85
N LYS A 78 -8.65 9.10 -11.26
CA LYS A 78 -7.59 9.92 -11.89
C LYS A 78 -6.27 9.14 -12.00
N ALA A 79 -5.89 8.40 -10.97
CA ALA A 79 -4.66 7.61 -10.95
C ALA A 79 -4.69 6.54 -12.06
N LEU A 80 -5.80 5.82 -12.23
CA LEU A 80 -5.95 4.82 -13.30
C LEU A 80 -5.85 5.47 -14.69
N ARG A 81 -6.43 6.65 -14.90
CA ARG A 81 -6.30 7.39 -16.17
C ARG A 81 -4.87 7.83 -16.46
N GLN A 82 -4.14 8.28 -15.44
CA GLN A 82 -2.73 8.67 -15.57
C GLN A 82 -1.81 7.47 -15.81
N TYR A 83 -2.13 6.32 -15.22
CA TYR A 83 -1.36 5.09 -15.40
C TYR A 83 -1.39 4.59 -16.86
N HIS A 84 -2.48 4.85 -17.60
CA HIS A 84 -2.56 4.55 -19.03
C HIS A 84 -1.79 5.54 -19.93
N MET A 85 -1.25 6.63 -19.37
CA MET A 85 -0.38 7.54 -20.11
C MET A 85 1.03 6.94 -20.13
N PRO A 86 1.65 6.72 -21.31
CA PRO A 86 2.99 6.15 -21.37
C PRO A 86 3.94 7.12 -20.66
N TYR A 87 4.43 6.71 -19.48
CA TYR A 87 5.55 7.37 -18.85
C TYR A 87 6.74 7.15 -19.79
N TYR A 88 7.10 8.17 -20.57
CA TYR A 88 8.42 8.21 -21.16
C TYR A 88 9.38 8.16 -19.98
N CYS A 89 10.05 7.02 -19.82
CA CYS A 89 11.12 6.85 -18.85
C CYS A 89 12.13 7.97 -19.14
N CYS A 90 12.07 9.07 -18.39
CA CYS A 90 13.10 10.10 -18.44
C CYS A 90 14.36 9.44 -17.91
N SER A 91 15.16 8.94 -18.84
CA SER A 91 16.56 8.65 -18.68
C SER A 91 17.25 9.85 -18.04
N ALA A 92 17.53 9.73 -16.75
CA ALA A 92 18.54 10.50 -16.04
C ALA A 92 19.16 9.52 -15.03
N ASN A 93 20.33 8.90 -15.24
CA ASN A 93 21.55 9.44 -15.83
C ASN A 93 21.80 10.91 -15.45
N TYR A 94 21.66 11.20 -14.15
CA TYR A 94 22.60 12.10 -13.49
C TYR A 94 23.78 11.21 -13.07
N LEU A 95 24.83 11.08 -13.89
CA LEU A 95 25.97 11.99 -13.92
C LEU A 95 26.55 12.12 -12.51
N HIS A 96 27.54 11.29 -12.17
CA HIS A 96 28.54 11.59 -11.15
C HIS A 96 29.30 12.84 -11.59
N PRO A 97 29.38 13.90 -10.78
CA PRO A 97 30.45 14.87 -10.88
C PRO A 97 31.18 14.89 -9.53
N ASP A 98 32.27 14.15 -9.38
CA ASP A 98 33.35 14.41 -8.41
C ASP A 98 34.36 13.25 -8.45
N SER A 99 35.67 13.43 -8.52
CA SER A 99 36.50 14.62 -8.68
C SER A 99 37.84 14.14 -9.25
N SER A 100 38.48 14.95 -10.09
CA SER A 100 39.93 14.87 -10.25
C SER A 100 40.60 15.28 -8.93
N HIS A 101 41.47 14.43 -8.39
CA HIS A 101 42.74 14.86 -7.80
C HIS A 101 43.74 13.70 -7.77
#